data_AF-A0A1R1HYS2-F1
#
_entry.id   AF-A0A1R1HYS2-F1
#
_cell.length_a   1.000
_cell.length_b   1.000
_cell.length_c   1.000
_cell.angle_alpha   90.00
_cell.angle_beta   90.00
_cell.angle_gamma   90.00
#
_symmetry.space_group_name_H-M   'P 1'
#
loop_
_entity.id
_entity.type
_entity.pdbx_description
1 polymer ?
#
loop_
_entity_poly.entity_id
_entity_poly.type
_entity_poly.pdbx_seq_one_letter_code
_entity_poly.pdbx_strand_id
1 'polypeptide(L)'
;ALIIRALGVSLFVTIVGTVLGTLLTTLMGYVLSRPDYKLNGFLTMLVFIPMVFNGGLVSTYFIVSQFLHLKNTLWALILPLSVSSFNVVICRTFFKTTIPEELIESAKMDGATQFKIFFQIVLPISLPVIATIG
;
A
#
# COMPACT_ATOMS: atom_id res chain seq x y z
N ALA A 1 -21.54 13.66 -24.49
CA ALA A 1 -20.06 13.81 -24.51
C ALA A 1 -19.46 13.99 -23.11
N LEU A 2 -19.93 14.96 -22.30
CA LEU A 2 -19.38 15.24 -20.96
C LEU A 2 -19.46 14.04 -19.99
N ILE A 3 -20.61 13.36 -19.93
CA ILE A 3 -20.83 12.21 -19.02
C ILE A 3 -19.88 11.04 -19.36
N ILE A 4 -19.73 10.71 -20.64
CA ILE A 4 -18.84 9.62 -21.10
C ILE A 4 -17.38 9.93 -20.74
N ARG A 5 -16.96 11.20 -20.92
CA ARG A 5 -15.61 11.64 -20.53
C ARG A 5 -15.41 11.58 -19.01
N ALA A 6 -16.38 12.02 -18.23
CA ALA A 6 -16.32 11.95 -16.77
C ALA A 6 -16.23 10.49 -16.29
N LEU A 7 -17.04 9.59 -16.85
CA LEU A 7 -16.97 8.16 -16.55
C LEU A 7 -15.62 7.55 -16.93
N GLY A 8 -15.05 7.91 -18.08
CA GLY A 8 -13.72 7.45 -18.48
C GLY A 8 -12.62 7.90 -17.52
N VAL A 9 -12.70 9.13 -17.02
CA VAL A 9 -11.76 9.65 -16.00
C VAL A 9 -11.93 8.91 -14.67
N SER A 10 -13.16 8.74 -14.19
CA SER A 10 -13.43 7.99 -12.95
C SER A 10 -12.91 6.56 -13.03
N LEU A 11 -13.19 5.86 -14.14
CA LEU A 11 -12.70 4.50 -14.37
C LEU A 11 -11.17 4.44 -14.34
N PHE A 12 -10.50 5.38 -15.02
CA PHE A 12 -9.04 5.46 -15.03
C PHE A 12 -8.48 5.69 -13.62
N VAL A 13 -9.02 6.65 -12.88
CA VAL A 13 -8.58 6.97 -11.51
C VAL A 13 -8.79 5.78 -10.58
N THR A 14 -9.92 5.09 -10.66
CA THR A 14 -10.20 3.91 -9.84
C THR A 14 -9.26 2.76 -10.18
N ILE A 15 -9.09 2.39 -11.46
CA ILE A 15 -8.23 1.26 -11.85
C ILE A 15 -6.78 1.54 -11.45
N VAL A 16 -6.25 2.71 -11.83
CA VAL A 16 -4.84 3.05 -11.55
C VAL A 16 -4.64 3.25 -10.05
N GLY A 17 -5.56 3.92 -9.36
CA GLY A 17 -5.50 4.14 -7.92
C GLY A 17 -5.55 2.85 -7.12
N THR A 18 -6.47 1.93 -7.45
CA THR A 18 -6.56 0.61 -6.81
C THR A 18 -5.29 -0.21 -7.06
N VAL A 19 -4.85 -0.35 -8.32
CA VAL A 19 -3.65 -1.17 -8.63
C VAL A 19 -2.42 -0.62 -7.95
N LEU A 20 -2.18 0.68 -8.05
CA LEU A 20 -1.00 1.32 -7.46
C LEU A 20 -1.09 1.29 -5.93
N GLY A 21 -2.27 1.59 -5.38
CA GLY A 21 -2.44 1.67 -3.94
C GLY A 21 -2.39 0.31 -3.23
N THR A 22 -3.01 -0.72 -3.81
CA THR A 22 -2.89 -2.09 -3.30
C THR A 22 -1.46 -2.62 -3.40
N LEU A 23 -0.76 -2.35 -4.49
CA LEU A 23 0.65 -2.75 -4.66
C LEU A 23 1.54 -2.09 -3.59
N LEU A 24 1.43 -0.77 -3.40
CA LEU A 24 2.22 -0.07 -2.38
C LEU A 24 1.87 -0.57 -0.97
N THR A 25 0.58 -0.70 -0.67
CA THR A 25 0.09 -1.12 0.65
C THR A 25 0.56 -2.53 0.99
N THR A 26 0.47 -3.47 0.04
CA THR A 26 0.90 -4.87 0.24
C THR A 26 2.42 -4.99 0.35
N LEU A 27 3.19 -4.25 -0.43
CA LEU A 27 4.66 -4.21 -0.31
C LEU A 27 5.09 -3.68 1.06
N MET A 28 4.52 -2.55 1.50
CA MET A 28 4.81 -1.97 2.81
C MET A 28 4.38 -2.91 3.94
N GLY A 29 3.17 -3.46 3.85
CA GLY A 29 2.67 -4.42 4.83
C GLY A 29 3.57 -5.65 4.95
N TYR A 30 4.08 -6.18 3.83
CA TYR A 30 4.94 -7.36 3.82
C TYR A 30 6.27 -7.09 4.53
N VAL A 31 6.97 -6.02 4.16
CA VAL A 31 8.23 -5.65 4.81
C VAL A 31 8.04 -5.43 6.31
N LEU A 32 6.98 -4.73 6.71
CA LEU A 32 6.71 -4.43 8.12
C LEU A 32 6.24 -5.66 8.94
N SER A 33 5.75 -6.70 8.27
CA SER A 33 5.36 -7.95 8.93
C SER A 33 6.54 -8.76 9.44
N ARG A 34 7.75 -8.56 8.88
CA ARG A 34 8.94 -9.36 9.18
C ARG A 34 9.85 -8.67 10.20
N PRO A 35 10.03 -9.23 11.40
CA PRO A 35 10.79 -8.58 12.48
C PRO A 35 12.29 -8.51 12.22
N ASP A 36 12.83 -9.37 11.34
CA ASP A 36 14.26 -9.50 11.05
C ASP A 36 14.93 -8.23 10.52
N TYR A 37 14.14 -7.29 9.99
CA TYR A 37 14.66 -6.04 9.47
C TYR A 37 15.00 -5.06 10.61
N LYS A 38 16.27 -4.65 10.69
CA LYS A 38 16.81 -3.72 11.70
C LYS A 38 15.97 -2.46 11.93
N LEU A 39 15.33 -1.92 10.89
CA LEU A 39 14.53 -0.68 10.95
C LEU A 39 13.02 -0.92 11.12
N ASN A 40 12.56 -2.16 11.27
CA ASN A 40 11.12 -2.47 11.27
C ASN A 40 10.36 -1.73 12.38
N GLY A 41 10.91 -1.67 13.60
CA GLY A 41 10.25 -0.96 14.71
C GLY A 41 10.02 0.52 14.41
N PHE A 42 11.05 1.20 13.89
CA PHE A 42 10.97 2.62 13.51
C PHE A 42 9.99 2.85 12.35
N LEU A 43 10.09 2.07 11.28
CA LEU A 43 9.21 2.21 10.10
C LEU A 43 7.75 1.87 10.43
N THR A 44 7.52 0.88 11.30
CA THR A 44 6.19 0.57 11.82
C THR A 44 5.63 1.80 12.54
N MET A 45 6.37 2.39 13.48
CA MET A 45 5.94 3.60 14.18
C MET A 45 5.65 4.76 13.22
N LEU A 46 6.50 4.96 12.21
CA LEU A 46 6.32 5.99 11.18
C LEU A 46 5.00 5.83 10.42
N VAL A 47 4.62 4.61 10.05
CA VAL A 47 3.33 4.34 9.39
C VAL A 47 2.14 4.53 10.34
N PHE A 48 2.31 4.22 11.62
CA PHE A 48 1.27 4.38 12.63
C PHE A 48 0.95 5.85 12.98
N ILE A 49 1.94 6.75 12.94
CA ILE A 49 1.72 8.18 13.26
C ILE A 49 0.57 8.80 12.44
N PRO A 50 0.56 8.74 11.09
CA PRO A 50 -0.51 9.31 10.28
C PRO A 50 -1.88 8.62 10.43
N MET A 51 -1.93 7.43 11.05
CA MET A 51 -3.19 6.77 11.39
C MET A 51 -3.88 7.45 12.59
N VAL A 52 -3.10 7.99 13.53
CA VAL A 52 -3.63 8.65 14.74
C VAL A 52 -3.69 10.17 14.57
N PHE A 53 -2.72 10.74 13.86
CA PHE A 53 -2.60 12.18 13.63
C PHE A 53 -2.76 12.49 12.14
N ASN A 54 -3.57 13.49 11.79
CA ASN A 54 -3.68 13.96 10.41
C ASN A 54 -3.58 15.49 10.35
N GLY A 55 -2.94 16.01 9.30
CA GLY A 55 -2.76 17.46 9.10
C GLY A 55 -4.05 18.21 8.79
N GLY A 56 -5.17 17.51 8.56
CA GLY A 56 -6.45 18.10 8.19
C GLY A 56 -6.50 18.55 6.73
N LEU A 57 -7.69 18.95 6.29
CA LEU A 57 -7.96 19.27 4.87
C LEU A 57 -7.07 20.38 4.31
N VAL A 58 -6.83 21.44 5.09
CA VAL A 58 -6.02 22.59 4.65
C VAL A 58 -4.57 22.18 4.43
N SER A 59 -3.97 21.46 5.36
CA SER A 59 -2.57 21.01 5.23
C SER A 59 -2.41 20.02 4.09
N THR A 60 -3.32 19.05 3.96
CA THR A 60 -3.30 18.10 2.84
C THR A 60 -3.47 18.82 1.51
N TYR A 61 -4.38 19.79 1.41
CA TYR A 61 -4.53 20.61 0.20
C TYR A 61 -3.26 21.39 -0.12
N PHE A 62 -2.60 21.98 0.88
CA PHE A 62 -1.35 22.71 0.68
C PHE A 62 -0.23 21.79 0.16
N ILE A 63 -0.07 20.60 0.76
CA ILE A 63 0.92 19.61 0.31
C ILE A 63 0.66 19.19 -1.15
N VAL A 64 -0.58 18.87 -1.50
CA VAL A 64 -0.92 18.41 -2.86
C VAL A 64 -0.81 19.53 -3.88
N SER A 65 -1.28 20.74 -3.56
CA SER A 65 -1.36 21.84 -4.52
C SER A 65 -0.07 22.66 -4.64
N GLN A 66 0.62 22.94 -3.53
CA GLN A 66 1.78 23.82 -3.49
C GLN A 66 3.11 23.06 -3.44
N PHE A 67 3.23 22.02 -2.61
CA PHE A 67 4.48 21.25 -2.55
C PHE A 67 4.63 20.29 -3.73
N LEU A 68 3.60 19.48 -3.98
CA LEU A 68 3.61 18.48 -5.05
C LEU A 68 3.20 19.05 -6.41
N HIS A 69 2.70 20.28 -6.47
CA HIS A 69 2.26 20.96 -7.70
C HIS A 69 1.24 20.16 -8.53
N LEU A 70 0.42 19.32 -7.90
CA LEU A 70 -0.53 18.43 -8.59
C LEU A 70 -1.87 19.10 -8.93
N LYS A 71 -1.99 20.42 -8.74
CA LYS A 71 -3.24 21.14 -8.96
C LYS A 71 -3.74 20.93 -10.40
N ASN A 72 -5.03 20.62 -10.55
CA ASN A 72 -5.68 20.37 -11.84
C ASN A 72 -5.11 19.17 -12.65
N THR A 73 -4.59 18.16 -11.95
CA THR A 73 -4.10 16.91 -12.57
C THR A 73 -4.85 15.70 -12.02
N LEU A 74 -4.93 14.61 -12.80
CA LEU A 74 -5.51 13.34 -12.32
C LEU A 74 -4.72 12.74 -11.15
N TRP A 75 -3.42 13.03 -11.07
CA TRP A 75 -2.54 12.56 -10.00
C TRP A 75 -2.93 13.10 -8.62
N ALA A 76 -3.57 14.29 -8.55
CA ALA A 76 -4.12 14.80 -7.29
C ALA A 76 -5.23 13.91 -6.71
N LEU A 77 -5.87 13.08 -7.53
CA LEU A 77 -6.90 12.13 -7.11
C LEU A 77 -6.34 10.75 -6.75
N ILE A 78 -5.15 10.40 -7.27
CA ILE A 78 -4.55 9.07 -7.13
C ILE A 78 -3.52 9.06 -6.01
N LEU A 79 -2.50 9.93 -6.12
CA LEU A 79 -1.29 9.85 -5.29
C LEU A 79 -1.56 10.05 -3.80
N PRO A 80 -2.36 11.03 -3.36
CA PRO A 80 -2.62 11.24 -1.93
C PRO A 80 -3.40 10.10 -1.27
N LEU A 81 -4.16 9.34 -2.05
CA LEU A 81 -5.00 8.23 -1.60
C LEU A 81 -4.33 6.86 -1.83
N SER A 82 -3.15 6.83 -2.45
CA SER A 82 -2.49 5.58 -2.84
C SER A 82 -2.06 4.74 -1.64
N VAL A 83 -1.78 5.35 -0.49
CA VAL A 83 -1.38 4.59 0.72
C VAL A 83 -2.22 5.04 1.90
N SER A 84 -2.90 4.07 2.51
CA SER A 84 -3.59 4.24 3.77
C SER A 84 -2.84 3.50 4.87
N SER A 85 -2.42 4.21 5.91
CA SER A 85 -1.75 3.60 7.07
C SER A 85 -2.58 2.50 7.70
N PHE A 86 -3.91 2.67 7.75
CA PHE A 86 -4.82 1.66 8.25
C PHE A 86 -4.75 0.37 7.43
N ASN A 87 -4.81 0.49 6.10
CA ASN A 87 -4.73 -0.67 5.20
C ASN A 87 -3.36 -1.36 5.27
N VAL A 88 -2.28 -0.59 5.46
CA VAL A 88 -0.92 -1.15 5.67
C VAL A 88 -0.87 -1.96 6.96
N VAL A 89 -1.46 -1.46 8.05
CA VAL A 89 -1.51 -2.16 9.34
C VAL A 89 -2.33 -3.46 9.25
N ILE A 90 -3.46 -3.43 8.52
CA ILE A 90 -4.24 -4.64 8.23
C ILE A 90 -3.40 -5.66 7.45
N CYS A 91 -2.78 -5.24 6.33
CA CYS A 91 -1.94 -6.11 5.52
C CYS A 91 -0.79 -6.71 6.34
N ARG A 92 -0.09 -5.88 7.11
CA ARG A 92 0.99 -6.31 8.01
C ARG A 92 0.51 -7.39 8.97
N THR A 93 -0.63 -7.17 9.61
CA THR A 93 -1.20 -8.11 10.58
C THR A 93 -1.54 -9.43 9.89
N PHE A 94 -2.23 -9.37 8.76
CA PHE A 94 -2.57 -10.54 7.96
C PHE A 94 -1.34 -11.35 7.54
N PHE A 95 -0.31 -10.70 6.98
CA PHE A 95 0.91 -11.41 6.56
C PHE A 95 1.64 -12.03 7.76
N LYS A 96 1.62 -11.36 8.92
CA LYS A 96 2.25 -11.88 10.14
C LYS A 96 1.49 -13.08 10.70
N THR A 97 0.16 -13.07 10.66
CA THR A 97 -0.67 -14.14 11.24
C THR A 97 -0.84 -15.33 10.32
N THR A 98 -0.92 -15.10 9.01
CA THR A 98 -1.33 -16.12 8.04
C THR A 98 -0.16 -16.78 7.34
N ILE A 99 1.01 -16.12 7.28
CA ILE A 99 2.18 -16.61 6.54
C ILE A 99 3.31 -16.96 7.52
N PRO A 100 3.51 -18.26 7.82
CA PRO A 100 4.56 -18.73 8.73
C PRO A 100 5.95 -18.27 8.27
N GLU A 101 6.83 -17.96 9.21
CA GLU A 101 8.22 -17.57 8.91
C GLU A 101 9.00 -18.74 8.28
N GLU A 102 8.75 -19.97 8.73
CA GLU A 102 9.35 -21.21 8.21
C GLU A 102 9.14 -21.37 6.69
N LEU A 103 7.96 -20.97 6.17
CA LEU A 103 7.66 -21.05 4.73
C LEU A 103 8.58 -20.11 3.92
N ILE A 104 8.87 -18.94 4.49
CA ILE A 104 9.75 -17.94 3.86
C ILE A 104 11.21 -18.38 3.97
N GLU A 105 11.62 -18.93 5.11
CA GLU A 105 12.97 -19.47 5.31
C GLU A 105 13.25 -20.63 4.38
N SER A 106 12.30 -21.55 4.22
CA SER A 106 12.37 -22.64 3.25
C SER A 106 12.57 -22.12 1.83
N ALA A 107 11.75 -21.15 1.39
CA ALA A 107 11.91 -20.54 0.08
C ALA A 107 13.26 -19.82 -0.10
N LYS A 108 13.79 -19.19 0.97
CA LYS A 108 15.13 -18.59 0.96
C LYS A 108 16.23 -19.66 0.83
N MET A 109 16.10 -20.81 1.50
CA MET A 109 17.03 -21.95 1.36
C MET A 109 17.03 -22.52 -0.07
N ASP A 110 15.87 -22.52 -0.73
CA ASP A 110 15.71 -22.88 -2.15
C ASP A 110 16.24 -21.81 -3.12
N GLY A 111 16.86 -20.73 -2.61
CA GLY A 111 17.46 -19.66 -3.41
C GLY A 111 16.45 -18.67 -3.98
N ALA A 112 15.22 -18.61 -3.47
CA ALA A 112 14.24 -17.63 -3.93
C ALA A 112 14.60 -16.20 -3.46
N THR A 113 14.58 -15.25 -4.39
CA THR A 113 14.74 -13.81 -4.07
C THR A 113 13.52 -13.26 -3.34
N GLN A 114 13.67 -12.15 -2.61
CA GLN A 114 12.55 -11.54 -1.87
C GLN A 114 11.36 -11.17 -2.77
N PHE A 115 11.61 -10.66 -3.97
CA PHE A 115 10.55 -10.39 -4.93
C PHE A 115 9.87 -11.67 -5.41
N LYS A 116 10.62 -12.75 -5.63
CA LYS A 116 10.05 -14.05 -6.01
C LYS A 116 9.14 -14.59 -4.89
N ILE A 117 9.61 -14.55 -3.63
CA ILE A 117 8.82 -14.94 -2.46
C ILE A 117 7.54 -14.09 -2.37
N PHE A 118 7.66 -12.78 -2.53
CA PHE A 118 6.51 -11.88 -2.49
C PHE A 118 5.47 -12.22 -3.56
N PHE A 119 5.85 -12.25 -4.84
CA PHE A 119 4.90 -12.42 -5.94
C PHE A 119 4.39 -13.87 -6.10
N GLN A 120 5.19 -14.88 -5.77
CA GLN A 120 4.83 -16.28 -6.00
C GLN A 120 4.24 -16.98 -4.77
N ILE A 121 4.50 -16.49 -3.55
CA ILE A 121 4.06 -17.14 -2.31
C ILE A 121 3.15 -16.22 -1.51
N VAL A 122 3.64 -15.03 -1.15
CA VAL A 122 2.92 -14.11 -0.25
C VAL A 122 1.66 -13.57 -0.91
N LEU A 123 1.76 -13.06 -2.14
CA LEU A 123 0.67 -12.39 -2.83
C LEU A 123 -0.52 -13.34 -3.09
N PRO A 124 -0.34 -14.58 -3.59
CA PRO A 124 -1.45 -15.53 -3.78
C PRO A 124 -2.15 -15.96 -2.49
N ILE A 125 -1.41 -16.16 -1.40
CA ILE A 125 -1.99 -16.47 -0.07
C ILE A 125 -2.83 -15.29 0.45
N SER A 126 -2.54 -14.09 -0.04
CA SER A 126 -3.09 -12.84 0.46
C SER A 126 -4.23 -12.28 -0.37
N LEU A 127 -4.74 -13.04 -1.33
CA LEU A 127 -5.92 -12.65 -2.11
C LEU A 127 -7.11 -12.17 -1.25
N PRO A 128 -7.43 -12.79 -0.08
CA PRO A 128 -8.54 -12.32 0.75
C PRO A 128 -8.33 -10.89 1.29
N VAL A 129 -7.11 -10.57 1.77
CA VAL A 129 -6.83 -9.22 2.28
C VAL A 129 -6.74 -8.21 1.14
N ILE A 130 -6.17 -8.59 -0.01
CA ILE A 130 -6.08 -7.73 -1.21
C ILE A 130 -7.49 -7.38 -1.71
N ALA A 131 -8.41 -8.33 -1.74
CA ALA A 131 -9.81 -8.10 -2.12
C ALA A 131 -10.55 -7.19 -1.13
N THR A 132 -10.09 -7.08 0.12
CA THR A 132 -10.69 -6.22 1.14
C THR A 132 -10.20 -4.79 1.05
N ILE A 133 -8.92 -4.58 0.72
CA ILE A 133 -8.30 -3.25 0.68
C ILE A 133 -8.33 -2.59 -0.71
N GLY A 134 -8.56 -3.37 -1.77
CA GLY A 134 -8.57 -2.94 -3.17
C GLY A 134 -9.93 -2.48 -3.67
#